data_AF-A0A853BX08-F1
#
_entry.id   AF-A0A853BX08-F1
#
_cell.length_a   1.000
_cell.length_b   1.000
_cell.length_c   1.000
_cell.angle_alpha   90.00
_cell.angle_beta   90.00
_cell.angle_gamma   90.00
#
_symmetry.space_group_name_H-M   'P 1'
#
loop_
_entity.id
_entity.type
_entity.pdbx_description
1 polymer ?
#
loop_
_entity_poly.entity_id
_entity_poly.type
_entity_poly.pdbx_seq_one_letter_code
_entity_poly.pdbx_strand_id
1 'polypeptide(L)'
;MFINTATLIRSTFVAVTTTALVAAATTAAHAEEFHGGSGVDRFEGGSEDDWVYGYGSGDAFGGNDGWDHLFGHVGNDTLWGDAGNDDLYGGAGRDNLQPGYGNDIVLGARGADDVYIFADGEPDLIKCGRGTDTVHYSDLDDNDVFRSCEEWDLL
;
A
#
# COMPACT_ATOMS: atom_id res chain seq x y z
N MET A 1 -11.97 1.62 25.09
CA MET A 1 -10.95 0.88 24.32
C MET A 1 -11.53 -0.49 24.07
N PHE A 2 -12.33 -0.62 23.00
CA PHE A 2 -13.02 -1.86 22.64
C PHE A 2 -12.28 -2.42 21.43
N ILE A 3 -11.75 -3.63 21.59
CA ILE A 3 -11.06 -4.41 20.56
C ILE A 3 -12.13 -5.29 19.91
N ASN A 4 -12.37 -5.13 18.61
CA ASN A 4 -13.28 -6.01 17.87
C ASN A 4 -12.48 -7.16 17.25
N THR A 5 -12.79 -8.39 17.64
CA THR A 5 -12.26 -9.62 17.03
C THR A 5 -13.10 -9.99 15.80
N ALA A 6 -12.45 -10.05 14.64
CA ALA A 6 -13.03 -10.55 13.39
C ALA A 6 -13.53 -12.00 13.55
N THR A 7 -14.72 -12.31 13.04
CA THR A 7 -15.28 -13.68 12.97
C THR A 7 -15.36 -14.11 11.50
N LEU A 8 -14.75 -15.25 11.21
CA LEU A 8 -14.58 -15.82 9.87
C LEU A 8 -15.92 -16.24 9.24
N ILE A 9 -16.30 -15.64 8.11
CA ILE A 9 -17.36 -16.19 7.24
C ILE A 9 -16.75 -16.41 5.85
N ARG A 10 -16.05 -17.54 5.71
CA ARG A 10 -15.48 -18.12 4.47
C ARG A 10 -15.13 -17.11 3.36
N SER A 11 -13.85 -16.73 3.30
CA SER A 11 -13.17 -16.04 2.19
C SER A 11 -13.74 -14.69 1.73
N THR A 12 -14.46 -13.95 2.59
CA THR A 12 -14.75 -12.53 2.34
C THR A 12 -14.79 -11.78 3.68
N PHE A 13 -13.92 -10.78 3.86
CA PHE A 13 -13.89 -9.92 5.04
C PHE A 13 -14.79 -8.69 4.79
N VAL A 14 -15.75 -8.42 5.68
CA VAL A 14 -16.53 -7.17 5.66
C VAL A 14 -16.41 -6.53 7.05
N ALA A 15 -15.75 -5.38 7.13
CA ALA A 15 -15.56 -4.65 8.38
C ALA A 15 -16.85 -4.01 8.90
N VAL A 16 -17.09 -4.14 10.21
CA VAL A 16 -18.04 -3.30 10.97
C VAL A 16 -17.29 -2.64 12.12
N THR A 17 -17.06 -1.33 11.94
CA THR A 17 -16.83 -0.22 12.88
C THR A 17 -16.32 -0.52 14.31
N THR A 18 -14.98 -0.47 14.48
CA THR A 18 -14.20 0.41 15.39
C THR A 18 -13.05 -0.24 16.20
N THR A 19 -11.92 0.47 16.11
CA THR A 19 -10.70 0.61 16.93
C THR A 19 -9.90 -0.62 17.38
N ALA A 20 -8.74 -0.77 16.71
CA ALA A 20 -7.49 -1.37 17.15
C ALA A 20 -7.54 -2.87 17.51
N LEU A 21 -7.34 -3.70 16.49
CA LEU A 21 -6.82 -5.06 16.63
C LEU A 21 -5.60 -5.18 15.71
N VAL A 22 -4.44 -5.53 16.29
CA VAL A 22 -3.37 -6.15 15.52
C VAL A 22 -3.89 -7.53 15.17
N ALA A 23 -4.42 -7.70 13.97
CA ALA A 23 -4.64 -9.02 13.40
C ALA A 23 -3.23 -9.60 13.14
N ALA A 24 -2.65 -10.25 14.14
CA ALA A 24 -1.77 -11.35 13.84
C ALA A 24 -2.69 -12.44 13.28
N ALA A 25 -3.01 -12.35 11.99
CA ALA A 25 -3.68 -13.41 11.26
C ALA A 25 -2.76 -14.62 11.34
N THR A 26 -3.12 -15.53 12.23
CA THR A 26 -2.36 -16.74 12.46
C THR A 26 -2.45 -17.57 11.19
N THR A 27 -1.28 -17.79 10.57
CA THR A 27 -0.96 -18.59 9.36
C THR A 27 -1.26 -17.93 8.01
N ALA A 28 -0.41 -16.95 7.67
CA ALA A 28 -0.03 -16.51 6.32
C ALA A 28 0.30 -17.70 5.39
N ALA A 29 -0.72 -18.21 4.71
CA ALA A 29 -0.59 -19.29 3.72
C ALA A 29 -1.77 -19.27 2.73
N HIS A 30 -2.43 -18.13 2.56
CA HIS A 30 -3.53 -17.96 1.61
C HIS A 30 -3.48 -16.55 1.04
N ALA A 31 -3.67 -16.39 -0.27
CA ALA A 31 -3.99 -15.10 -0.87
C ALA A 31 -5.21 -14.48 -0.17
N GLU A 32 -5.04 -13.31 0.44
CA GLU A 32 -6.03 -12.69 1.32
C GLU A 32 -6.63 -11.41 0.70
N GLU A 33 -7.97 -11.32 0.70
CA GLU A 33 -8.69 -10.08 0.37
C GLU A 33 -9.13 -9.37 1.67
N PHE A 34 -8.62 -8.16 1.89
CA PHE A 34 -8.88 -7.31 3.06
C PHE A 34 -9.62 -6.02 2.69
N HIS A 35 -10.58 -5.62 3.54
CA HIS A 35 -11.36 -4.40 3.40
C HIS A 35 -11.47 -3.65 4.74
N GLY A 36 -10.75 -2.54 4.90
CA GLY A 36 -10.63 -1.76 6.14
C GLY A 36 -11.90 -0.96 6.49
N GLY A 37 -12.37 -0.12 5.58
CA GLY A 37 -13.62 0.62 5.74
C GLY A 37 -13.36 2.11 5.98
N SER A 38 -13.98 2.69 7.01
CA SER A 38 -13.82 4.15 7.25
C SER A 38 -12.94 4.46 8.46
N GLY A 39 -12.39 3.43 9.10
CA GLY A 39 -11.57 3.57 10.29
C GLY A 39 -10.09 3.62 9.92
N VAL A 40 -9.24 3.92 10.90
CA VAL A 40 -7.81 3.65 10.76
C VAL A 40 -7.59 2.16 10.93
N ASP A 41 -7.11 1.52 9.87
CA ASP A 41 -6.96 0.09 9.75
C ASP A 41 -5.49 -0.32 9.63
N ARG A 42 -5.21 -1.57 10.00
CA ARG A 42 -3.89 -2.18 9.89
C ARG A 42 -4.00 -3.58 9.32
N PHE A 43 -3.15 -3.87 8.34
CA PHE A 43 -3.05 -5.15 7.66
C PHE A 43 -1.57 -5.53 7.55
N GLU A 44 -1.28 -6.82 7.67
CA GLU A 44 0.03 -7.40 7.44
C GLU A 44 -0.23 -8.72 6.71
N GLY A 45 0.22 -8.78 5.46
CA GLY A 45 0.05 -9.90 4.55
C GLY A 45 0.98 -11.06 4.85
N GLY A 46 1.04 -11.97 3.89
CA GLY A 46 1.70 -13.25 4.05
C GLY A 46 2.92 -13.45 3.17
N SER A 47 3.05 -14.67 2.66
CA SER A 47 4.03 -14.97 1.60
C SER A 47 3.33 -15.24 0.25
N GLU A 48 2.08 -14.80 0.15
CA GLU A 48 1.18 -15.04 -0.98
C GLU A 48 0.61 -13.70 -1.44
N ASP A 49 0.11 -13.68 -2.66
CA ASP A 49 -0.45 -12.49 -3.31
C ASP A 49 -1.73 -11.99 -2.61
N ASP A 50 -1.69 -10.80 -2.03
CA ASP A 50 -2.78 -10.21 -1.25
C ASP A 50 -3.48 -9.04 -1.96
N TRP A 51 -4.75 -8.80 -1.60
CA TRP A 51 -5.58 -7.69 -2.08
C TRP A 51 -6.12 -6.88 -0.92
N VAL A 52 -5.65 -5.64 -0.75
CA VAL A 52 -5.89 -4.85 0.47
C VAL A 52 -6.52 -3.51 0.12
N TYR A 53 -7.71 -3.24 0.65
CA TYR A 53 -8.46 -2.00 0.42
C TYR A 53 -8.71 -1.26 1.74
N GLY A 54 -8.12 -0.09 1.94
CA GLY A 54 -8.30 0.76 3.13
C GLY A 54 -9.59 1.56 3.13
N TYR A 55 -9.91 2.14 1.97
CA TYR A 55 -11.03 3.05 1.71
C TYR A 55 -10.91 4.43 2.36
N GLY A 56 -10.86 4.56 3.68
CA GLY A 56 -10.96 5.86 4.32
C GLY A 56 -10.28 5.96 5.69
N SER A 57 -9.65 7.11 5.95
CA SER A 57 -8.71 7.38 7.07
C SER A 57 -7.28 6.97 6.72
N GLY A 58 -6.30 7.36 7.55
CA GLY A 58 -4.91 7.00 7.32
C GLY A 58 -4.60 5.61 7.85
N ASP A 59 -4.31 4.69 6.94
CA ASP A 59 -4.15 3.26 7.19
C ASP A 59 -2.68 2.82 7.16
N ALA A 60 -2.41 1.59 7.62
CA ALA A 60 -1.06 1.02 7.67
C ALA A 60 -1.05 -0.44 7.18
N PHE A 61 -0.63 -0.68 5.94
CA PHE A 61 -0.70 -1.99 5.29
C PHE A 61 0.68 -2.48 4.84
N GLY A 62 1.04 -3.71 5.21
CA GLY A 62 2.19 -4.44 4.70
C GLY A 62 1.76 -5.64 3.85
N GLY A 63 2.37 -5.82 2.67
CA GLY A 63 2.20 -6.97 1.78
C GLY A 63 3.01 -8.19 2.23
N ASN A 64 4.27 -7.97 2.65
CA ASN A 64 5.28 -8.99 2.96
C ASN A 64 5.82 -9.67 1.69
N ASP A 65 5.80 -11.00 1.57
CA ASP A 65 6.26 -11.62 0.32
C ASP A 65 5.06 -11.84 -0.61
N GLY A 66 5.18 -11.59 -1.90
CA GLY A 66 4.07 -11.88 -2.82
C GLY A 66 4.06 -11.03 -4.07
N TRP A 67 2.94 -11.04 -4.77
CA TRP A 67 2.54 -9.91 -5.60
C TRP A 67 1.30 -9.29 -4.95
N ASP A 68 1.50 -8.21 -4.23
CA ASP A 68 0.45 -7.60 -3.43
C ASP A 68 -0.16 -6.39 -4.11
N HIS A 69 -1.47 -6.21 -3.91
CA HIS A 69 -2.22 -5.06 -4.39
C HIS A 69 -2.73 -4.25 -3.19
N LEU A 70 -2.08 -3.12 -2.91
CA LEU A 70 -2.35 -2.30 -1.73
C LEU A 70 -3.02 -0.97 -2.13
N PHE A 71 -4.26 -0.75 -1.69
CA PHE A 71 -5.06 0.44 -2.00
C PHE A 71 -5.42 1.23 -0.74
N GLY A 72 -4.74 2.35 -0.48
CA GLY A 72 -5.03 3.25 0.66
C GLY A 72 -6.34 4.02 0.51
N HIS A 73 -6.62 4.49 -0.70
CA HIS A 73 -7.82 5.26 -1.09
C HIS A 73 -7.89 6.70 -0.56
N VAL A 74 -8.41 6.96 0.64
CA VAL A 74 -8.61 8.33 1.14
C VAL A 74 -8.03 8.41 2.54
N GLY A 75 -6.99 9.20 2.73
CA GLY A 75 -6.29 9.21 4.00
C GLY A 75 -4.85 9.59 3.83
N ASN A 76 -4.12 9.59 4.94
CA ASN A 76 -2.68 9.66 4.88
C ASN A 76 -2.18 8.26 5.21
N ASP A 77 -1.98 7.47 4.17
CA ASP A 77 -1.76 6.04 4.27
C ASP A 77 -0.27 5.72 4.34
N THR A 78 0.05 4.57 4.91
CA THR A 78 1.40 4.01 4.86
C THR A 78 1.33 2.59 4.30
N LEU A 79 1.90 2.39 3.12
CA LEU A 79 1.86 1.14 2.39
C LEU A 79 3.28 0.60 2.20
N TRP A 80 3.49 -0.64 2.62
CA TRP A 80 4.73 -1.40 2.44
C TRP A 80 4.44 -2.60 1.53
N GLY A 81 5.04 -2.65 0.33
CA GLY A 81 4.98 -3.86 -0.52
C GLY A 81 5.85 -4.98 0.04
N ASP A 82 7.07 -4.61 0.45
CA ASP A 82 8.12 -5.46 0.98
C ASP A 82 8.84 -6.30 -0.08
N ALA A 83 8.55 -7.58 -0.29
CA ALA A 83 9.29 -8.42 -1.22
C ALA A 83 8.35 -8.99 -2.29
N GLY A 84 8.50 -8.57 -3.53
CA GLY A 84 7.43 -8.82 -4.48
C GLY A 84 7.52 -7.93 -5.69
N ASN A 85 6.65 -8.12 -6.69
CA ASN A 85 6.47 -7.07 -7.69
C ASN A 85 5.13 -6.42 -7.40
N ASP A 86 5.07 -5.47 -6.49
CA ASP A 86 3.84 -5.03 -5.84
C ASP A 86 3.18 -3.84 -6.53
N ASP A 87 1.85 -3.75 -6.41
CA ASP A 87 1.05 -2.63 -6.88
C ASP A 87 0.59 -1.78 -5.68
N LEU A 88 1.21 -0.62 -5.48
CA LEU A 88 0.87 0.32 -4.41
C LEU A 88 0.10 1.52 -4.94
N TYR A 89 -1.11 1.75 -4.40
CA TYR A 89 -1.93 2.91 -4.67
C TYR A 89 -2.26 3.67 -3.39
N GLY A 90 -1.58 4.80 -3.16
CA GLY A 90 -1.83 5.65 -1.99
C GLY A 90 -3.24 6.24 -2.02
N GLY A 91 -3.59 6.88 -3.13
CA GLY A 91 -4.87 7.57 -3.24
C GLY A 91 -4.80 8.99 -2.70
N ALA A 92 -5.93 9.53 -2.27
CA ALA A 92 -6.04 10.93 -1.90
C ALA A 92 -5.57 11.16 -0.46
N GLY A 93 -4.51 11.95 -0.33
CA GLY A 93 -4.08 12.54 0.93
C GLY A 93 -2.57 12.71 0.89
N ARG A 94 -1.87 12.38 1.95
CA ARG A 94 -0.41 12.46 1.96
C ARG A 94 0.16 11.14 2.43
N ASP A 95 0.57 10.34 1.48
CA ASP A 95 0.86 8.93 1.69
C ASP A 95 2.36 8.70 1.82
N ASN A 96 2.71 7.60 2.46
CA ASN A 96 4.06 7.08 2.53
C ASN A 96 4.08 5.70 1.87
N LEU A 97 4.66 5.64 0.69
CA LEU A 97 4.65 4.46 -0.18
C LEU A 97 6.06 3.88 -0.23
N GLN A 98 6.23 2.68 0.29
CA GLN A 98 7.49 1.95 0.31
C GLN A 98 7.29 0.63 -0.42
N PRO A 99 7.54 0.58 -1.73
CA PRO A 99 7.30 -0.62 -2.52
C PRO A 99 8.19 -1.79 -2.08
N GLY A 100 9.49 -1.57 -1.91
CA GLY A 100 10.38 -2.60 -1.37
C GLY A 100 11.27 -3.20 -2.46
N TYR A 101 11.45 -4.52 -2.44
CA TYR A 101 12.27 -5.26 -3.40
C TYR A 101 11.42 -5.84 -4.51
N GLY A 102 11.70 -5.42 -5.74
CA GLY A 102 11.23 -6.08 -6.96
C GLY A 102 10.97 -5.04 -8.03
N ASN A 103 10.08 -5.33 -8.98
CA ASN A 103 9.66 -4.38 -10.00
C ASN A 103 8.26 -3.89 -9.65
N ASP A 104 8.18 -2.78 -8.94
CA ASP A 104 6.95 -2.34 -8.33
C ASP A 104 6.25 -1.27 -9.17
N ILE A 105 4.92 -1.20 -9.04
CA ILE A 105 4.11 -0.12 -9.60
C ILE A 105 3.58 0.71 -8.46
N VAL A 106 4.04 1.96 -8.36
CA VAL A 106 3.59 2.88 -7.31
C VAL A 106 2.86 4.06 -7.92
N LEU A 107 1.62 4.29 -7.48
CA LEU A 107 0.75 5.35 -7.95
C LEU A 107 0.21 6.17 -6.77
N GLY A 108 0.65 7.42 -6.67
CA GLY A 108 0.04 8.44 -5.82
C GLY A 108 -1.16 9.11 -6.50
N ALA A 109 -1.87 9.96 -5.76
CA ALA A 109 -2.96 10.75 -6.35
C ALA A 109 -2.56 12.18 -6.69
N ARG A 110 -3.36 12.77 -7.57
CA ARG A 110 -3.24 14.18 -7.93
C ARG A 110 -3.51 15.08 -6.71
N GLY A 111 -2.54 15.92 -6.39
CA GLY A 111 -2.55 16.92 -5.33
C GLY A 111 -2.08 16.38 -3.99
N ALA A 112 -1.68 15.12 -3.95
CA ALA A 112 -1.01 14.50 -2.82
C ALA A 112 0.45 14.96 -2.81
N ASP A 113 1.02 15.14 -1.61
CA ASP A 113 2.43 15.46 -1.43
C ASP A 113 3.13 14.19 -0.92
N ASP A 114 3.11 13.14 -1.73
CA ASP A 114 3.44 11.78 -1.29
C ASP A 114 4.95 11.61 -1.06
N VAL A 115 5.28 10.69 -0.15
CA VAL A 115 6.65 10.27 0.12
C VAL A 115 6.84 8.86 -0.41
N TYR A 116 7.83 8.70 -1.29
CA TYR A 116 8.19 7.40 -1.83
C TYR A 116 9.57 7.01 -1.29
N ILE A 117 9.70 5.83 -0.68
CA ILE A 117 10.96 5.35 -0.09
C ILE A 117 11.38 4.07 -0.78
N PHE A 118 12.54 4.11 -1.43
CA PHE A 118 13.09 2.96 -2.14
C PHE A 118 14.31 2.39 -1.42
N ALA A 119 14.28 1.08 -1.21
CA ALA A 119 15.45 0.26 -0.89
C ALA A 119 16.03 -0.29 -2.20
N ASP A 120 17.28 -0.75 -2.16
CA ASP A 120 17.99 -1.37 -3.28
C ASP A 120 17.15 -2.40 -4.04
N GLY A 121 17.10 -2.34 -5.37
CA GLY A 121 16.12 -3.15 -6.12
C GLY A 121 16.26 -3.18 -7.63
N GLU A 122 15.28 -3.83 -8.25
CA GLU A 122 15.03 -3.89 -9.69
C GLU A 122 14.25 -2.62 -10.12
N PRO A 123 14.06 -2.33 -11.42
CA PRO A 123 13.48 -1.06 -11.84
C PRO A 123 11.98 -0.91 -11.52
N ASP A 124 11.66 0.09 -10.69
CA ASP A 124 10.27 0.46 -10.35
C ASP A 124 9.61 1.45 -11.33
N LEU A 125 8.28 1.42 -11.40
CA LEU A 125 7.46 2.38 -12.14
C LEU A 125 6.66 3.28 -11.18
N ILE A 126 7.04 4.56 -11.12
CA ILE A 126 6.38 5.55 -10.25
C ILE A 126 5.48 6.49 -11.05
N LYS A 127 4.27 6.71 -10.55
CA LYS A 127 3.32 7.72 -11.02
C LYS A 127 2.87 8.58 -9.86
N CYS A 128 3.50 9.74 -9.72
CA CYS A 128 3.32 10.66 -8.59
C CYS A 128 2.04 11.53 -8.70
N GLY A 129 1.49 11.68 -9.90
CA GLY A 129 0.41 12.64 -10.15
C GLY A 129 0.93 14.09 -10.22
N ARG A 130 0.09 15.09 -9.92
CA ARG A 130 0.52 16.49 -9.77
C ARG A 130 0.66 16.77 -8.29
N GLY A 131 1.65 17.52 -7.83
CA GLY A 131 1.80 17.77 -6.39
C GLY A 131 3.24 18.17 -6.07
N THR A 132 3.55 18.33 -4.79
CA THR A 132 4.95 18.41 -4.35
C THR A 132 5.33 17.06 -3.75
N ASP A 133 5.65 16.10 -4.62
CA ASP A 133 6.07 14.77 -4.20
C ASP A 133 7.54 14.76 -3.76
N THR A 134 7.85 13.91 -2.78
CA THR A 134 9.22 13.69 -2.32
C THR A 134 9.60 12.25 -2.54
N VAL A 135 10.69 12.01 -3.29
CA VAL A 135 11.21 10.67 -3.47
C VAL A 135 12.57 10.53 -2.78
N HIS A 136 12.67 9.53 -1.91
CA HIS A 136 13.87 9.15 -1.19
C HIS A 136 14.44 7.87 -1.80
N TYR A 137 15.67 7.97 -2.30
CA TYR A 137 16.44 6.83 -2.77
C TYR A 137 17.58 6.56 -1.78
N SER A 138 17.69 5.33 -1.31
CA SER A 138 18.75 4.92 -0.37
C SER A 138 19.94 4.24 -1.07
N ASP A 139 19.73 3.73 -2.28
CA ASP A 139 20.75 3.30 -3.22
C ASP A 139 20.24 3.59 -4.65
N LEU A 140 21.11 4.05 -5.54
CA LEU A 140 20.76 4.44 -6.91
C LEU A 140 21.75 3.75 -7.85
N ASP A 141 21.48 2.51 -8.22
CA ASP A 141 22.17 1.91 -9.35
C ASP A 141 21.49 2.41 -10.64
N ASP A 142 22.29 2.76 -11.66
CA ASP A 142 21.89 3.53 -12.86
C ASP A 142 20.77 2.90 -13.74
N ASN A 143 20.13 1.80 -13.32
CA ASN A 143 19.07 1.10 -14.05
C ASN A 143 17.65 1.36 -13.52
N ASP A 144 17.47 2.10 -12.42
CA ASP A 144 16.14 2.45 -11.91
C ASP A 144 15.40 3.35 -12.92
N VAL A 145 14.28 2.84 -13.46
CA VAL A 145 13.57 3.49 -14.57
C VAL A 145 12.58 4.54 -14.06
N PHE A 146 13.09 5.75 -13.84
CA PHE A 146 12.25 6.90 -13.49
C PHE A 146 11.36 7.34 -14.66
N ARG A 147 10.03 7.20 -14.54
CA ARG A 147 9.08 7.78 -15.51
C ARG A 147 8.02 8.67 -14.89
N SER A 148 8.36 9.97 -14.89
CA SER A 148 7.48 11.14 -14.95
C SER A 148 6.56 11.44 -13.75
N CYS A 149 6.99 12.34 -12.87
CA CYS A 149 6.11 13.18 -12.04
C CYS A 149 5.52 14.39 -12.81
N GLU A 150 5.72 14.48 -14.13
CA GLU A 150 5.08 15.50 -14.95
C GLU A 150 4.19 14.87 -16.02
N GLU A 151 2.90 15.22 -15.93
CA GLU A 151 1.92 15.25 -17.01
C GLU A 151 1.36 13.90 -17.51
N TRP A 152 0.46 13.30 -16.72
CA TRP A 152 -0.63 12.48 -17.24
C TRP A 152 -1.97 13.18 -17.00
N ASP A 153 -2.17 14.35 -17.62
CA ASP A 153 -3.52 14.77 -17.96
C ASP A 153 -3.98 13.82 -19.09
N LEU A 154 -4.66 12.74 -18.72
CA LEU A 154 -5.49 12.03 -19.70
C LEU A 154 -6.59 13.00 -20.14
N LEU A 155 -6.61 13.23 -21.45
CA LEU A 155 -7.64 13.95 -22.22
C LEU A 155 -9.07 13.66 -21.74
#